data_AF-A0A8T4USD8-F1
#
_entry.id   AF-A0A8T4USD8-F1
#
_cell.length_a   1.000
_cell.length_b   1.000
_cell.length_c   1.000
_cell.angle_alpha   90.00
_cell.angle_beta   90.00
_cell.angle_gamma   90.00
#
_symmetry.space_group_name_H-M   'P 1'
#
loop_
_entity.id
_entity.type
_entity.pdbx_description
1 polymer ?
#
loop_
_entity_poly.entity_id
_entity_poly.type
_entity_poly.pdbx_seq_one_letter_code
_entity_poly.pdbx_strand_id
1 'polypeptide(L)'
;MEIKRGFLGIYLLITIAFGILGLVDVVMFLLKYQPKVYSFIAAVLSVGFFILSAVALFVFWHHRVRKIVYVLPLYQVISYILFSIAGIYLFERPQEMTILLFAAFQIVVSIFEIGFSVYLLRKMAATGQ
;
A
#
# COMPACT_ATOMS: atom_id res chain seq x y z
N MET A 1 10.46 -23.61 -7.95
CA MET A 1 9.81 -22.50 -8.67
C MET A 1 8.50 -22.08 -8.00
N GLU A 2 7.81 -22.98 -7.30
CA GLU A 2 6.55 -22.73 -6.58
C GLU A 2 6.63 -21.74 -5.41
N ILE A 3 7.74 -21.71 -4.65
CA ILE A 3 7.93 -20.77 -3.52
C ILE A 3 7.83 -19.30 -3.99
N LYS A 4 8.30 -19.01 -5.22
CA LYS A 4 8.23 -17.67 -5.83
C LYS A 4 6.78 -17.24 -6.12
N ARG A 5 5.94 -18.20 -6.51
CA ARG A 5 4.51 -18.02 -6.80
C ARG A 5 3.71 -17.79 -5.53
N GLY A 6 3.97 -18.59 -4.50
CA GLY A 6 3.30 -18.49 -3.21
C GLY A 6 3.55 -17.15 -2.54
N PHE A 7 4.83 -16.74 -2.45
CA PHE A 7 5.18 -15.45 -1.83
C PHE A 7 4.61 -14.26 -2.60
N LEU A 8 4.74 -14.23 -3.94
CA LEU A 8 4.18 -13.16 -4.75
C LEU A 8 2.65 -13.10 -4.66
N GLY A 9 1.97 -14.24 -4.73
CA GLY A 9 0.51 -14.30 -4.59
C GLY A 9 0.03 -13.78 -3.24
N ILE A 10 0.67 -14.20 -2.15
CA ILE A 10 0.38 -13.72 -0.79
C ILE A 10 0.64 -12.22 -0.69
N TYR A 11 1.78 -11.74 -1.20
CA TYR A 11 2.11 -10.32 -1.19
C TYR A 11 1.04 -9.49 -1.90
N LEU A 12 0.60 -9.89 -3.10
CA LEU A 12 -0.44 -9.19 -3.86
C LEU A 12 -1.80 -9.18 -3.13
N LEU A 13 -2.16 -10.28 -2.46
CA LEU A 13 -3.38 -10.33 -1.64
C LEU A 13 -3.30 -9.37 -0.44
N ILE A 14 -2.14 -9.32 0.22
CA ILE A 14 -1.89 -8.37 1.31
C ILE A 14 -1.99 -6.93 0.76
N THR A 15 -1.38 -6.61 -0.39
CA THR A 15 -1.49 -5.28 -0.99
C THR A 15 -2.94 -4.91 -1.29
N ILE A 16 -3.77 -5.84 -1.79
CA ILE A 16 -5.21 -5.57 -1.99
C ILE A 16 -5.89 -5.24 -0.66
N ALA A 17 -5.62 -6.01 0.40
CA ALA A 17 -6.20 -5.77 1.71
C ALA A 17 -5.80 -4.39 2.26
N PHE A 18 -4.54 -3.98 2.09
CA PHE A 18 -4.05 -2.65 2.47
C PHE A 18 -4.66 -1.52 1.63
N GLY A 19 -4.83 -1.73 0.32
CA GLY A 19 -5.54 -0.78 -0.53
C GLY A 19 -6.99 -0.58 -0.07
N ILE A 20 -7.69 -1.65 0.31
CA ILE A 20 -9.05 -1.56 0.87
C ILE A 20 -9.03 -0.82 2.22
N LEU A 21 -8.10 -1.15 3.10
CA LEU A 21 -7.94 -0.45 4.39
C LEU A 21 -7.68 1.04 4.19
N GLY A 22 -6.88 1.43 3.20
CA GLY A 22 -6.65 2.84 2.86
C GLY A 22 -7.94 3.57 2.43
N LEU A 23 -8.80 2.92 1.65
CA LEU A 23 -10.12 3.49 1.31
C LEU A 23 -11.02 3.61 2.54
N VAL A 24 -11.04 2.60 3.41
CA VAL A 24 -11.79 2.63 4.67
C VAL A 24 -11.30 3.78 5.55
N ASP A 25 -9.99 3.98 5.64
CA ASP A 25 -9.38 5.06 6.41
C ASP A 25 -9.83 6.43 5.91
N VAL A 26 -9.84 6.64 4.59
CA VAL A 26 -10.33 7.89 4.00
C VAL A 26 -11.82 8.11 4.28
N VAL A 27 -12.66 7.08 4.16
CA VAL A 27 -14.09 7.19 4.48
C VAL A 27 -14.30 7.55 5.95
N MET A 28 -13.62 6.87 6.86
CA MET A 28 -13.68 7.15 8.30
C MET A 28 -13.20 8.57 8.62
N PHE A 29 -12.13 9.01 7.96
CA PHE A 29 -11.61 10.36 8.06
C PHE A 29 -12.64 11.41 7.61
N LEU A 30 -13.25 11.22 6.43
CA LEU A 30 -14.27 12.14 5.90
C LEU A 30 -15.54 12.21 6.77
N LEU A 31 -15.90 11.10 7.42
CA LEU A 31 -17.01 11.04 8.38
C LEU A 31 -16.64 11.62 9.76
N LYS A 32 -15.41 12.13 9.94
CA LYS A 32 -14.86 12.61 11.22
C LYS A 32 -14.93 11.57 12.33
N TYR A 33 -14.88 10.29 11.97
CA TYR A 33 -14.93 9.16 12.89
C TYR A 33 -13.59 8.42 12.88
N GLN A 34 -12.67 8.82 13.75
CA GLN A 34 -11.38 8.14 13.92
C GLN A 34 -11.16 7.75 15.39
N PRO A 35 -11.55 6.52 15.79
CA PRO A 35 -11.22 6.00 17.11
C PRO A 35 -9.71 5.89 17.30
N LYS A 36 -9.18 6.35 18.45
CA LYS A 36 -7.74 6.30 18.75
C LYS A 36 -7.14 4.89 18.61
N VAL A 37 -7.91 3.86 18.99
CA VAL A 37 -7.51 2.45 18.87
C VAL A 37 -7.33 2.06 17.40
N TYR A 38 -8.24 2.48 16.53
CA TYR A 38 -8.15 2.23 15.10
C TYR A 38 -6.91 2.93 14.50
N SER A 39 -6.70 4.21 14.81
CA SER A 39 -5.52 4.96 14.32
C SER A 39 -4.20 4.31 14.76
N PHE A 40 -4.13 3.79 16.00
CA PHE A 40 -2.96 3.06 16.48
C PHE A 40 -2.74 1.75 15.71
N ILE A 41 -3.79 0.94 15.53
CA ILE A 41 -3.70 -0.31 14.77
C ILE A 41 -3.31 -0.05 13.31
N ALA A 42 -3.92 0.95 12.67
CA ALA A 42 -3.62 1.34 11.30
C ALA A 42 -2.15 1.77 11.14
N ALA A 43 -1.61 2.55 12.10
CA ALA A 43 -0.21 2.94 12.09
C ALA A 43 0.74 1.73 12.20
N VAL A 44 0.47 0.81 13.13
CA VAL A 44 1.27 -0.43 13.29
C VAL A 44 1.23 -1.29 12.02
N LEU A 45 0.04 -1.47 11.44
CA LEU A 45 -0.12 -2.21 10.20
C LEU A 45 0.62 -1.55 9.04
N SER A 46 0.58 -0.21 8.95
CA SER A 46 1.26 0.54 7.90
C SER A 46 2.78 0.39 7.99
N VAL A 47 3.35 0.45 9.19
CA VAL A 47 4.78 0.16 9.42
C VAL A 47 5.12 -1.27 9.04
N GLY A 48 4.29 -2.25 9.44
CA GLY A 48 4.49 -3.64 9.08
C GLY A 48 4.46 -3.86 7.56
N PHE A 49 3.55 -3.19 6.85
CA PHE A 49 3.43 -3.28 5.40
C PHE A 49 4.59 -2.60 4.66
N PHE A 50 5.11 -1.51 5.20
CA PHE A 50 6.34 -0.90 4.72
C PHE A 50 7.53 -1.88 4.81
N ILE A 51 7.73 -2.51 5.97
CA ILE A 51 8.79 -3.51 6.15
C ILE A 51 8.59 -4.68 5.19
N LEU A 52 7.36 -5.21 5.07
CA LEU A 52 7.05 -6.28 4.12
C LEU A 52 7.39 -5.89 2.67
N SER A 53 7.09 -4.66 2.27
CA SER A 53 7.37 -4.17 0.91
C SER A 53 8.87 -3.99 0.66
N ALA A 54 9.63 -3.53 1.65
CA ALA A 54 11.09 -3.49 1.57
C ALA A 54 11.69 -4.90 1.47
N VAL A 55 11.19 -5.86 2.26
CA VAL A 55 11.60 -7.27 2.15
C VAL A 55 11.22 -7.85 0.80
N ALA A 56 10.03 -7.55 0.29
CA ALA A 56 9.58 -7.98 -1.03
C ALA A 56 10.51 -7.47 -2.15
N LEU A 57 10.98 -6.21 -2.08
CA LEU A 57 12.00 -5.70 -3.02
C LEU A 57 13.27 -6.54 -2.98
N PHE A 58 13.80 -6.83 -1.79
CA PHE A 58 15.03 -7.61 -1.63
C PHE A 58 14.85 -9.04 -2.17
N VAL A 59 13.76 -9.71 -1.82
CA VAL A 59 13.42 -11.06 -2.27
C VAL A 59 13.25 -11.11 -3.79
N PHE A 60 12.51 -10.14 -4.36
CA PHE A 60 12.31 -10.08 -5.81
C PHE A 60 13.62 -9.85 -6.55
N TRP A 61 14.46 -8.94 -6.04
CA TRP A 61 15.79 -8.65 -6.59
C TRP A 61 16.67 -9.89 -6.60
N HIS A 62 16.78 -10.56 -5.45
CA HIS A 62 17.59 -11.75 -5.30
C HIS A 62 17.11 -12.89 -6.23
N HIS A 63 15.80 -13.03 -6.42
CA HIS A 63 15.22 -14.09 -7.25
C HIS A 63 15.04 -13.75 -8.73
N ARG A 64 15.53 -12.60 -9.19
CA ARG A 64 15.43 -12.09 -10.58
C ARG A 64 14.02 -12.20 -11.14
N VAL A 65 13.03 -11.77 -10.37
CA VAL A 65 11.62 -11.72 -10.82
C VAL A 65 11.47 -10.73 -11.99
N ARG A 66 10.38 -10.78 -12.76
CA ARG A 66 10.13 -9.83 -13.87
C ARG A 66 10.06 -8.40 -13.32
N LYS A 67 10.68 -7.44 -14.02
CA LYS A 67 10.78 -6.02 -13.60
C LYS A 67 9.43 -5.38 -13.24
N ILE A 68 8.35 -5.78 -13.91
CA ILE A 68 6.99 -5.26 -13.63
C ILE A 68 6.51 -5.52 -12.20
N VAL A 69 7.00 -6.58 -11.55
CA VAL A 69 6.61 -6.96 -10.19
C VAL A 69 7.25 -6.05 -9.13
N TYR A 70 8.37 -5.41 -9.44
CA TYR A 70 9.06 -4.48 -8.51
C TYR A 70 8.36 -3.15 -8.39
N VAL A 71 7.51 -2.79 -9.37
CA VAL A 71 6.81 -1.51 -9.39
C VAL A 71 5.98 -1.34 -8.12
N LEU A 72 5.25 -2.38 -7.73
CA LEU A 72 4.35 -2.33 -6.57
C LEU A 72 5.07 -2.12 -5.23
N PRO A 73 6.05 -2.95 -4.82
CA PRO A 73 6.74 -2.75 -3.55
C PRO A 73 7.63 -1.50 -3.54
N LEU A 74 8.21 -1.11 -4.69
CA LEU A 74 8.97 0.15 -4.79
C LEU A 74 8.05 1.35 -4.58
N TYR A 75 6.91 1.33 -5.26
CA TYR A 75 5.88 2.34 -5.10
C TYR A 75 5.38 2.42 -3.66
N GLN A 76 5.19 1.28 -2.98
CA GLN A 76 4.74 1.26 -1.58
C GLN A 76 5.73 1.94 -0.63
N VAL A 77 7.02 1.64 -0.80
CA VAL A 77 8.10 2.23 0.00
C VAL A 77 8.14 3.74 -0.20
N ILE A 78 8.09 4.20 -1.45
CA ILE A 78 8.09 5.64 -1.78
C ILE A 78 6.83 6.32 -1.24
N SER A 79 5.65 5.73 -1.47
CA SER A 79 4.37 6.27 -1.03
C SER A 79 4.36 6.41 0.49
N TYR A 80 4.76 5.38 1.24
CA TYR A 80 4.83 5.43 2.70
C TYR A 80 5.73 6.57 3.21
N ILE A 81 6.89 6.79 2.60
CA ILE A 81 7.78 7.90 2.94
C ILE A 81 7.09 9.24 2.70
N LEU A 82 6.45 9.41 1.54
CA LEU A 82 5.71 10.63 1.21
C LEU A 82 4.55 10.88 2.17
N PHE A 83 3.75 9.84 2.47
CA PHE A 83 2.65 9.90 3.43
C PHE A 83 3.15 10.27 4.84
N SER A 84 4.30 9.75 5.26
CA SER A 84 4.91 10.07 6.56
C SER A 84 5.34 11.53 6.63
N ILE A 85 6.04 12.03 5.60
CA ILE A 85 6.48 13.43 5.53
C ILE A 85 5.28 14.38 5.53
N ALA A 86 4.28 14.09 4.70
CA ALA A 86 3.07 14.89 4.60
C ALA A 86 2.25 14.84 5.90
N GLY A 87 2.19 13.71 6.60
CA GLY A 87 1.56 13.58 7.91
C GLY A 87 2.21 14.48 8.97
N ILE A 88 3.54 14.53 9.02
CA ILE A 88 4.29 15.44 9.92
C ILE A 88 3.98 16.90 9.58
N TYR A 89 4.01 17.26 8.29
CA TYR A 89 3.72 18.62 7.84
C TYR A 89 2.29 19.07 8.20
N LEU A 90 1.31 18.19 8.00
CA LEU A 90 -0.09 18.43 8.34
C LEU A 90 -0.32 18.60 9.84
N PHE A 91 0.43 17.89 10.67
CA PHE A 91 0.37 18.03 12.12
C PHE A 91 0.82 19.42 12.58
N GLU A 92 1.86 19.98 11.96
CA GLU A 92 2.35 21.32 12.29
C GLU A 92 1.48 22.45 11.72
N ARG A 93 0.83 22.21 10.57
CA ARG A 93 0.05 23.22 9.84
C ARG A 93 -1.26 22.63 9.28
N PRO A 94 -2.29 22.44 10.12
CA PRO A 94 -3.57 21.90 9.66
C PRO A 94 -4.28 22.93 8.76
N GLN A 95 -4.21 22.71 7.45
CA GLN A 95 -4.95 23.47 6.44
C GLN A 95 -5.97 22.55 5.78
N GLU A 96 -7.24 22.97 5.73
CA GLU A 96 -8.35 22.15 5.21
C GLU A 96 -8.10 21.66 3.77
N MET A 97 -7.51 22.52 2.92
CA MET A 97 -7.20 22.16 1.53
C MET A 97 -6.12 21.08 1.43
N THR A 98 -5.08 21.15 2.26
CA THR A 98 -3.99 20.16 2.30
C THR A 98 -4.50 18.80 2.79
N ILE A 99 -5.41 18.82 3.77
CA ILE A 99 -6.10 17.64 4.28
C ILE A 99 -6.92 16.94 3.19
N LEU A 100 -7.70 17.70 2.42
CA LEU A 100 -8.49 17.18 1.30
C LEU A 100 -7.63 16.60 0.18
N LEU A 101 -6.52 17.28 -0.16
CA LEU A 101 -5.56 16.78 -1.14
C LEU A 101 -4.92 15.46 -0.70
N PHE A 102 -4.66 15.32 0.60
CA PHE A 102 -4.11 14.09 1.16
C PHE A 102 -5.10 12.92 1.10
N ALA A 103 -6.37 13.17 1.43
CA ALA A 103 -7.44 12.19 1.29
C ALA A 103 -7.61 11.76 -0.18
N ALA A 104 -7.59 12.71 -1.12
CA ALA A 104 -7.65 12.42 -2.55
C ALA A 104 -6.45 11.59 -3.04
N PHE A 105 -5.24 11.95 -2.58
CA PHE A 105 -4.02 11.19 -2.89
C PHE A 105 -4.09 9.76 -2.36
N GLN A 106 -4.56 9.57 -1.13
CA GLN A 106 -4.77 8.25 -0.53
C GLN A 106 -5.77 7.40 -1.34
N ILE A 107 -6.86 7.99 -1.83
CA ILE A 107 -7.82 7.28 -2.70
C ILE A 107 -7.13 6.80 -3.98
N VAL A 108 -6.37 7.67 -4.65
CA VAL A 108 -5.67 7.33 -5.91
C VAL A 108 -4.67 6.20 -5.67
N VAL A 109 -3.90 6.29 -4.59
CA VAL A 109 -2.91 5.27 -4.18
C VAL A 109 -3.60 3.92 -3.94
N SER A 110 -4.68 3.90 -3.14
CA SER A 110 -5.41 2.68 -2.84
C SER A 110 -6.05 2.04 -4.07
N ILE A 111 -6.62 2.83 -4.98
CA ILE A 111 -7.17 2.31 -6.25
C ILE A 111 -6.06 1.70 -7.11
N PHE A 112 -4.91 2.37 -7.20
CA PHE A 112 -3.76 1.86 -7.93
C PHE A 112 -3.24 0.55 -7.34
N GLU A 113 -3.06 0.47 -6.01
CA GLU A 113 -2.63 -0.73 -5.30
C GLU A 113 -3.54 -1.92 -5.58
N ILE A 114 -4.86 -1.74 -5.45
CA ILE A 114 -5.86 -2.78 -5.72
C ILE A 114 -5.82 -3.17 -7.20
N GLY A 115 -5.93 -2.19 -8.10
CA GLY A 115 -6.02 -2.42 -9.54
C GLY A 115 -4.79 -3.12 -10.11
N PHE A 116 -3.58 -2.66 -9.73
CA PHE A 116 -2.34 -3.24 -10.19
C PHE A 116 -2.11 -4.65 -9.61
N SER A 117 -2.49 -4.87 -8.34
CA SER A 117 -2.39 -6.19 -7.72
C SER A 117 -3.33 -7.20 -8.35
N VAL A 118 -4.59 -6.82 -8.61
CA VAL A 118 -5.56 -7.66 -9.32
C VAL A 118 -5.09 -7.96 -10.74
N TYR A 119 -4.53 -6.96 -11.44
CA TYR A 119 -3.95 -7.15 -12.77
C TYR A 119 -2.81 -8.18 -12.75
N LEU A 120 -1.88 -8.08 -11.79
CA LEU A 120 -0.77 -9.03 -11.66
C LEU A 120 -1.26 -10.44 -11.30
N LEU A 121 -2.22 -10.57 -10.39
CA LEU A 121 -2.83 -11.86 -10.04
C LEU A 121 -3.48 -12.53 -11.26
N ARG A 122 -4.29 -11.78 -12.02
CA ARG A 122 -4.92 -12.29 -13.25
C ARG A 122 -3.89 -12.68 -14.30
N LYS A 123 -2.84 -11.88 -14.47
CA LYS A 123 -1.76 -12.18 -15.40
C LYS A 123 -1.02 -13.46 -15.00
N MET A 124 -0.75 -13.67 -13.72
CA MET A 124 -0.13 -14.90 -13.23
C MET A 124 -1.03 -16.12 -13.47
N ALA A 125 -2.33 -16.00 -13.20
CA ALA A 125 -3.30 -17.07 -13.45
C ALA A 125 -3.41 -17.42 -14.94
N ALA A 126 -3.47 -16.42 -15.82
CA ALA A 126 -3.59 -16.62 -17.27
C ALA A 126 -2.33 -17.21 -17.92
N THR A 127 -1.15 -16.99 -17.34
CA THR A 127 0.12 -17.44 -17.95
C THR A 127 0.46 -18.90 -17.56
N GLY A 128 -0.31 -19.57 -16.69
CA GLY A 128 0.00 -20.93 -16.23
C GLY A 128 1.36 -21.07 -15.50
N GLN A 129 2.09 -19.96 -15.30
CA GLN A 129 3.45 -19.85 -14.71
C GLN A 129 3.47 -19.41 -13.27
#